data_AF-A0A8T2A4Y1-F1
#
_entry.id   AF-A0A8T2A4Y1-F1
#
_cell.length_a   1.000
_cell.length_b   1.000
_cell.length_c   1.000
_cell.angle_alpha   90.00
_cell.angle_beta   90.00
_cell.angle_gamma   90.00
#
_symmetry.space_group_name_H-M   'P 1'
#
loop_
_entity.id
_entity.type
_entity.pdbx_description
1 polymer ?
#
loop_
_entity_poly.entity_id
_entity_poly.type
_entity_poly.pdbx_seq_one_letter_code
_entity_poly.pdbx_strand_id
1 'polypeptide(L)'
;MALRSHFLALFLFSATLSSCLVVSAFLVEGKVSCFDCPNDYDYSGIMVSVSCSHTKTHFSTVKTDKKGEFMSKIPSNIESNCEAELQGSFKQLYASKNNIKSKIVKLDGDKYGLSSKLIFLKSCPRSLGSFGSSKTVDLPVPPEWGLAPTSYYVPFLPIIGIP
;
A
#
# COMPACT_ATOMS: atom_id res chain seq x y z
N MET A 1 1.42 54.77 31.89
CA MET A 1 0.79 53.88 30.89
C MET A 1 1.77 53.40 29.78
N ALA A 2 3.09 53.43 29.99
CA ALA A 2 4.08 53.04 28.98
C ALA A 2 4.51 51.55 29.06
N LEU A 3 4.36 50.91 30.24
CA LEU A 3 4.87 49.57 30.49
C LEU A 3 4.05 48.46 29.82
N ARG A 4 2.76 48.71 29.50
CA ARG A 4 1.86 47.77 28.80
C ARG A 4 2.16 47.64 27.31
N SER A 5 2.79 48.66 26.71
CA SER A 5 3.09 48.70 25.27
C SER A 5 4.30 47.83 24.91
N HIS A 6 5.26 47.69 25.82
CA HIS A 6 6.47 46.89 25.58
C HIS A 6 6.21 45.38 25.63
N PHE A 7 5.24 44.93 26.43
CA PHE A 7 4.83 43.52 26.47
C PHE A 7 4.04 43.12 25.20
N LEU A 8 3.23 44.01 24.63
CA LEU A 8 2.56 43.77 23.35
C LEU A 8 3.55 43.76 22.18
N ALA A 9 4.59 44.60 22.22
CA ALA A 9 5.64 44.61 21.19
C ALA A 9 6.52 43.34 21.22
N LEU A 10 6.82 42.80 22.42
CA LEU A 10 7.56 41.54 22.54
C LEU A 10 6.74 40.31 22.11
N PHE A 11 5.42 40.32 22.34
CA PHE A 11 4.57 39.18 22.01
C PHE A 11 4.30 39.03 20.49
N LEU A 12 4.50 40.10 19.72
CA LEU A 12 4.34 40.08 18.26
C LEU A 12 5.60 39.66 17.50
N PHE A 13 6.74 39.49 18.18
CA PHE A 13 8.02 39.13 17.53
C PHE A 13 8.33 37.62 17.53
N SER A 14 7.52 36.79 18.19
CA SER A 14 7.70 35.33 18.22
C SER A 14 6.94 34.58 17.12
N ALA A 15 6.30 35.29 16.17
CA ALA A 15 5.37 34.70 15.20
C ALA A 15 5.98 34.31 13.84
N THR A 16 7.30 34.21 13.71
CA THR A 16 7.90 33.83 12.41
C THR A 16 9.07 32.87 12.60
N LEU A 17 8.81 31.58 12.44
CA LEU A 17 9.61 30.65 11.62
C LEU A 17 8.93 29.27 11.71
N SER A 18 7.70 29.18 11.17
CA SER A 18 7.20 27.87 10.77
C SER A 18 7.89 27.54 9.46
N SER A 19 9.08 26.93 9.54
CA SER A 19 9.76 26.37 8.38
C SER A 19 8.85 25.29 7.80
N CYS A 20 8.06 25.65 6.79
CA CYS A 20 7.41 24.69 5.93
C CYS A 20 8.54 23.90 5.26
N LEU A 21 8.89 22.74 5.82
CA LEU A 21 9.62 21.72 5.11
C LEU A 21 8.71 21.28 3.98
N VAL A 22 8.80 21.96 2.84
CA VAL A 22 8.18 21.51 1.61
C VAL A 22 8.97 20.26 1.22
N VAL A 23 8.53 19.12 1.74
CA VAL A 23 8.97 17.83 1.25
C VAL A 23 8.51 17.80 -0.20
N SER A 24 9.43 18.07 -1.11
CA SER A 24 9.17 17.85 -2.52
C SER A 24 8.70 16.40 -2.66
N ALA A 25 7.61 16.20 -3.39
CA ALA A 25 7.07 14.88 -3.65
C ALA A 25 7.07 14.66 -5.17
N PHE A 26 7.67 13.56 -5.61
CA PHE A 26 7.57 13.14 -7.00
C PHE A 26 6.30 12.33 -7.21
N LEU A 27 5.83 12.35 -8.45
CA LEU A 27 4.64 11.62 -8.85
C LEU A 27 5.05 10.38 -9.63
N VAL A 28 4.56 9.23 -9.17
CA VAL A 28 4.71 7.93 -9.83
C VAL A 28 3.43 7.63 -10.57
N GLU A 29 3.57 7.30 -11.84
CA GLU A 29 2.47 6.84 -12.68
C GLU A 29 2.66 5.35 -13.00
N GLY A 30 1.60 4.57 -12.88
CA GLY A 30 1.64 3.15 -13.14
C GLY A 30 0.32 2.60 -13.65
N LYS A 31 0.38 1.41 -14.24
CA LYS A 31 -0.78 0.71 -14.79
C LYS A 31 -0.76 -0.76 -14.43
N VAL A 32 -1.90 -1.26 -13.98
CA VAL A 32 -2.12 -2.70 -13.78
C VAL A 32 -2.65 -3.33 -15.07
N SER A 33 -2.33 -4.61 -15.28
CA SER A 33 -2.78 -5.39 -16.43
C SER A 33 -3.42 -6.69 -15.95
N CYS A 34 -4.41 -7.17 -16.69
CA CYS A 34 -5.02 -8.47 -16.44
C CYS A 34 -4.66 -9.46 -17.54
N PHE A 35 -4.36 -10.69 -17.15
CA PHE A 35 -3.97 -11.74 -18.08
C PHE A 35 -5.16 -12.46 -18.74
N ASP A 36 -6.25 -12.67 -17.99
CA ASP A 36 -7.42 -13.48 -18.38
C ASP A 36 -8.75 -12.71 -18.33
N CYS A 37 -8.68 -11.38 -18.38
CA CYS A 37 -9.87 -10.53 -18.36
C CYS A 37 -10.46 -10.34 -19.76
N PRO A 38 -11.79 -10.15 -19.87
CA PRO A 38 -12.41 -9.70 -21.11
C PRO A 38 -11.95 -8.29 -21.47
N ASN A 39 -12.12 -7.90 -22.74
CA ASN A 39 -11.63 -6.63 -23.28
C ASN A 39 -12.24 -5.38 -22.58
N ASP A 40 -13.42 -5.51 -22.00
CA ASP A 40 -14.20 -4.45 -21.34
C ASP A 40 -14.13 -4.53 -19.81
N TYR A 41 -13.12 -5.21 -19.25
CA TYR A 41 -12.97 -5.36 -17.82
C TYR A 41 -12.79 -4.02 -17.10
N ASP A 42 -13.56 -3.81 -16.03
CA ASP A 42 -13.42 -2.66 -15.14
C ASP A 42 -12.31 -2.91 -14.12
N TYR A 43 -11.21 -2.17 -14.27
CA TYR A 43 -10.05 -2.22 -13.38
C TYR A 43 -10.21 -1.35 -12.13
N SER A 44 -11.32 -0.63 -11.98
CA SER A 44 -11.53 0.32 -10.88
C SER A 44 -11.43 -0.35 -9.51
N GLY A 45 -10.76 0.33 -8.58
CA GLY A 45 -10.73 -0.07 -7.18
C GLY A 45 -9.73 -1.18 -6.85
N ILE A 46 -8.88 -1.59 -7.80
CA ILE A 46 -7.71 -2.43 -7.49
C ILE A 46 -6.71 -1.60 -6.68
N MET A 47 -6.31 -2.13 -5.54
CA MET A 47 -5.43 -1.49 -4.57
C MET A 47 -3.97 -1.82 -4.88
N VAL A 48 -3.16 -0.76 -4.98
CA VAL A 48 -1.71 -0.84 -5.17
C VAL A 48 -1.05 -0.09 -4.02
N SER A 49 -0.15 -0.75 -3.30
CA SER A 49 0.67 -0.12 -2.27
C SER A 49 2.01 0.30 -2.84
N VAL A 50 2.39 1.55 -2.61
CA VAL A 50 3.73 2.06 -2.87
C VAL A 50 4.45 2.18 -1.53
N SER A 51 5.64 1.60 -1.45
CA SER A 51 6.47 1.58 -0.25
C SER A 51 7.93 1.81 -0.60
N CYS A 52 8.68 2.49 0.28
CA CYS A 52 10.10 2.76 0.07
C CYS A 52 10.94 2.21 1.24
N SER A 53 12.00 1.44 0.93
CA SER A 53 12.71 0.57 1.89
C SER A 53 13.31 1.28 3.10
N HIS A 54 13.55 2.60 3.02
CA HIS A 54 14.25 3.35 4.06
C HIS A 54 13.30 3.90 5.15
N THR A 55 11.99 3.77 4.97
CA THR A 55 11.01 4.34 5.90
C THR A 55 9.75 3.49 5.95
N LYS A 56 9.57 2.71 7.02
CA LYS A 56 8.31 1.99 7.32
C LYS A 56 7.09 2.92 7.42
N THR A 57 7.31 4.23 7.45
CA THR A 57 6.31 5.29 7.57
C THR A 57 5.80 5.85 6.24
N HIS A 58 6.50 5.64 5.12
CA HIS A 58 6.07 6.12 3.79
C HIS A 58 5.48 4.96 2.98
N PHE A 59 4.29 4.56 3.40
CA PHE A 59 3.44 3.58 2.73
C PHE A 59 2.19 4.30 2.23
N SER A 60 1.94 4.23 0.93
CA SER A 60 0.74 4.82 0.33
C SER A 60 -0.02 3.76 -0.45
N THR A 61 -1.25 3.49 -0.06
CA THR A 61 -2.17 2.65 -0.84
C THR A 61 -3.03 3.54 -1.71
N VAL A 62 -2.99 3.28 -3.01
CA VAL A 62 -3.80 3.98 -4.01
C VAL A 62 -4.73 3.01 -4.71
N LYS A 63 -5.85 3.54 -5.19
CA LYS A 63 -6.81 2.79 -5.99
C LYS A 63 -6.63 3.15 -7.45
N THR A 64 -6.73 2.16 -8.31
CA THR A 64 -6.73 2.31 -9.76
C THR A 64 -8.06 2.83 -10.28
N ASP A 65 -8.01 3.47 -11.44
CA ASP A 65 -9.18 3.91 -12.20
C ASP A 65 -9.77 2.78 -13.08
N LYS A 66 -10.79 3.11 -13.88
CA LYS A 66 -11.44 2.15 -14.81
C LYS A 66 -10.50 1.55 -15.84
N LYS A 67 -9.40 2.24 -16.19
CA LYS A 67 -8.39 1.80 -17.15
C LYS A 67 -7.24 1.04 -16.48
N GLY A 68 -7.22 0.96 -15.15
CA GLY A 68 -6.16 0.33 -14.36
C GLY A 68 -4.99 1.27 -14.09
N GLU A 69 -5.14 2.57 -14.34
CA GLU A 69 -4.11 3.58 -14.14
C GLU A 69 -4.16 4.09 -12.70
N PHE A 70 -2.99 4.36 -12.12
CA PHE A 70 -2.86 4.91 -10.77
C PHE A 70 -1.72 5.91 -10.67
N MET A 71 -1.86 6.83 -9.72
CA MET A 71 -0.85 7.84 -9.42
C MET A 71 -0.58 7.84 -7.92
N SER A 72 0.69 7.88 -7.53
CA SER A 72 1.09 7.95 -6.12
C SER A 72 2.22 8.96 -5.91
N LYS A 73 2.24 9.59 -4.73
CA LYS A 73 3.27 10.54 -4.35
C LYS A 73 4.37 9.81 -3.58
N ILE A 74 5.61 9.95 -4.02
CA ILE A 74 6.79 9.43 -3.32
C ILE A 74 7.65 10.58 -2.79
N PRO A 75 8.36 10.38 -1.68
CA PRO A 75 9.29 11.39 -1.17
C PRO A 75 10.41 11.64 -2.18
N SER A 76 10.85 12.91 -2.32
CA SER A 76 11.91 13.27 -3.27
C SER A 76 13.32 12.86 -2.87
N ASN A 77 13.48 12.02 -1.84
CA ASN A 77 14.78 11.45 -1.55
C ASN A 77 15.04 10.33 -2.59
N ILE A 78 15.70 10.72 -3.68
CA ILE A 78 15.95 9.96 -4.92
C ILE A 78 16.64 8.61 -4.66
N GLU A 79 17.29 8.43 -3.52
CA GLU A 79 17.97 7.18 -3.13
C GLU A 79 17.04 6.13 -2.50
N SER A 80 15.77 6.44 -2.32
CA SER A 80 14.84 5.49 -1.73
C SER A 80 14.43 4.43 -2.77
N ASN A 81 14.91 3.20 -2.57
CA ASN A 81 14.43 2.03 -3.31
C ASN A 81 12.92 1.86 -3.04
N CYS A 82 12.09 2.36 -3.94
CA CYS A 82 10.64 2.28 -3.84
C CYS A 82 10.10 1.14 -4.70
N GLU A 83 9.07 0.49 -4.20
CA GLU A 83 8.39 -0.63 -4.83
C GLU A 83 6.88 -0.40 -4.80
N ALA A 84 6.23 -0.78 -5.89
CA ALA A 84 4.79 -0.88 -6.00
C ALA A 84 4.39 -2.36 -5.90
N GLU A 85 3.41 -2.66 -5.05
CA GLU A 85 2.88 -4.00 -4.82
C GLU A 85 1.37 -4.02 -4.98
N LEU A 86 0.85 -5.03 -5.69
CA LEU A 86 -0.58 -5.28 -5.85
C LEU A 86 -1.14 -5.89 -4.55
N GLN A 87 -2.00 -5.15 -3.86
CA GLN A 87 -2.61 -5.59 -2.59
C GLN A 87 -3.92 -6.37 -2.79
N GLY A 88 -4.55 -6.23 -3.96
CA GLY A 88 -5.79 -6.93 -4.31
C GLY A 88 -6.92 -5.96 -4.68
N SER A 89 -8.16 -6.41 -4.58
CA SER A 89 -9.35 -5.61 -4.86
C SER A 89 -10.50 -6.08 -3.97
N PHE A 90 -11.67 -5.45 -4.11
CA PHE A 90 -12.92 -5.97 -3.54
C PHE A 90 -13.31 -7.34 -4.11
N LYS A 91 -12.79 -7.67 -5.30
CA LYS A 91 -12.83 -9.02 -5.88
C LYS A 91 -11.49 -9.71 -5.62
N GLN A 92 -11.52 -11.03 -5.42
CA GLN A 92 -10.31 -11.83 -5.32
C GLN A 92 -9.52 -11.74 -6.63
N LEU A 93 -8.24 -11.38 -6.52
CA LEU A 93 -7.29 -11.33 -7.62
C LEU A 93 -6.15 -12.30 -7.32
N TYR A 94 -5.62 -12.92 -8.36
CA TYR A 94 -4.45 -13.79 -8.27
C TYR A 94 -3.27 -13.14 -8.98
N ALA A 95 -2.07 -13.23 -8.41
CA ALA A 95 -0.87 -12.73 -9.08
C ALA A 95 0.29 -13.68 -8.79
N SER A 96 1.18 -13.84 -9.77
CA SER A 96 2.45 -14.52 -9.55
C SER A 96 3.38 -13.64 -8.71
N LYS A 97 4.29 -14.24 -7.95
CA LYS A 97 5.30 -13.53 -7.14
C LYS A 97 6.11 -12.51 -7.94
N ASN A 98 6.31 -12.75 -9.24
CA ASN A 98 7.09 -11.86 -10.10
C ASN A 98 6.27 -10.69 -10.67
N ASN A 99 4.93 -10.81 -10.66
CA ASN A 99 4.01 -9.83 -11.23
C ASN A 99 3.25 -9.03 -10.15
N ILE A 100 3.33 -9.46 -8.90
CA ILE A 100 2.70 -8.78 -7.76
C ILE A 100 3.49 -7.56 -7.32
N LYS A 101 4.81 -7.51 -7.59
CA LYS A 101 5.71 -6.42 -7.22
C LYS A 101 6.44 -5.83 -8.43
N SER A 102 6.65 -4.53 -8.39
CA SER A 102 7.47 -3.81 -9.37
C SER A 102 8.30 -2.73 -8.70
N LYS A 103 9.54 -2.57 -9.15
CA LYS A 103 10.40 -1.47 -8.71
C LYS A 103 9.98 -0.18 -9.38
N ILE A 104 10.04 0.91 -8.64
CA ILE A 104 9.78 2.26 -9.16
C ILE A 104 11.11 2.81 -9.68
N VAL A 105 11.13 3.19 -10.96
CA VAL A 105 12.31 3.70 -11.65
C VAL A 105 12.03 5.08 -12.21
N LYS A 106 13.08 5.89 -12.29
CA LYS A 106 13.05 7.18 -12.97
C LYS A 106 12.97 6.93 -14.47
N LEU A 107 11.96 7.49 -15.12
CA LEU A 107 11.75 7.35 -16.57
C LEU A 107 12.52 8.45 -17.32
N ASP A 108 12.04 9.69 -17.22
CA ASP A 108 12.62 10.86 -17.87
C ASP A 108 12.23 12.13 -17.10
N GLY A 109 13.17 13.08 -16.99
CA GLY A 109 13.00 14.27 -16.14
C GLY A 109 12.59 13.90 -14.70
N ASP A 110 11.55 14.53 -14.17
CA ASP A 110 11.02 14.27 -12.82
C ASP A 110 9.88 13.22 -12.80
N LYS A 111 9.74 12.43 -13.87
CA LYS A 111 8.70 11.38 -13.98
C LYS A 111 9.22 10.04 -13.50
N TYR A 112 8.41 9.38 -12.68
CA TYR A 112 8.67 8.06 -12.14
C TYR A 112 7.61 7.07 -12.64
N GLY A 113 8.03 5.84 -12.89
CA GLY A 113 7.12 4.78 -13.30
C GLY A 113 7.58 3.40 -12.86
N LEU A 114 6.90 2.38 -13.36
CA LEU A 114 7.17 1.00 -12.99
C LEU A 114 8.22 0.38 -13.93
N SER A 115 9.17 -0.36 -13.36
CA SER A 115 10.16 -1.12 -14.11
C SER A 115 9.55 -2.33 -14.82
N SER A 116 8.48 -2.89 -14.25
CA SER A 116 7.78 -4.06 -14.77
C SER A 116 6.26 -3.87 -14.68
N LYS A 117 5.52 -4.61 -15.49
CA LYS A 117 4.05 -4.57 -15.44
C LYS A 117 3.54 -5.31 -14.21
N LEU A 118 2.59 -4.70 -13.49
CA LEU A 118 1.82 -5.39 -12.45
C LEU A 118 0.71 -6.18 -13.13
N ILE A 119 0.77 -7.51 -13.08
CA ILE A 119 -0.15 -8.40 -13.80
C ILE A 119 -0.89 -9.29 -12.82
N PHE A 120 -2.22 -9.30 -12.93
CA PHE A 120 -3.09 -10.19 -12.17
C PHE A 120 -3.92 -11.10 -13.08
N LEU A 121 -4.54 -12.11 -12.47
CA LEU A 121 -5.53 -12.99 -13.04
C LEU A 121 -6.81 -12.86 -12.22
N LYS A 122 -7.95 -12.87 -12.92
CA LYS A 122 -9.28 -12.95 -12.33
C LYS A 122 -9.62 -14.38 -11.92
N SER A 123 -9.17 -15.37 -12.70
CA SER A 123 -9.46 -16.78 -12.46
C SER A 123 -8.31 -17.48 -11.74
N CYS A 124 -8.63 -18.36 -10.81
CA CYS A 124 -7.63 -19.20 -10.15
C CYS A 124 -7.00 -20.16 -11.18
N PRO A 125 -5.67 -20.13 -11.38
CA PRO A 125 -5.01 -21.07 -12.27
C PRO A 125 -5.10 -22.49 -11.69
N ARG A 126 -5.87 -23.36 -12.36
CA ARG A 126 -6.08 -24.77 -11.95
C ARG A 126 -4.80 -25.62 -11.87
N SER A 127 -3.67 -25.12 -12.37
CA SER A 127 -2.38 -25.82 -12.38
C SER A 127 -1.47 -25.51 -11.17
N LEU A 128 -1.84 -24.57 -10.29
CA LEU A 128 -1.08 -24.32 -9.06
C LEU A 128 -1.68 -25.15 -7.92
N GLY A 129 -1.06 -26.29 -7.63
CA GLY A 129 -1.39 -27.10 -6.46
C GLY A 129 -1.37 -26.29 -5.15
N SER A 130 -2.13 -26.77 -4.16
CA SER A 130 -2.30 -26.26 -2.78
C SER A 130 -1.88 -24.79 -2.59
N PHE A 131 -2.80 -23.87 -2.88
CA PHE A 131 -2.72 -22.52 -2.33
C PHE A 131 -2.60 -22.64 -0.81
N GLY A 132 -1.50 -22.14 -0.25
CA GLY A 132 -1.26 -22.14 1.18
C GLY A 132 -2.35 -21.34 1.88
N SER A 133 -3.38 -22.04 2.36
CA SER A 133 -4.36 -21.49 3.30
C SER A 133 -3.59 -20.99 4.52
N SER A 134 -3.91 -19.77 4.98
CA SER A 134 -3.35 -19.17 6.19
C SER A 134 -3.37 -20.21 7.31
N LYS A 135 -2.21 -20.77 7.65
CA LYS A 135 -2.11 -21.73 8.73
C LYS A 135 -2.40 -20.98 10.02
N THR A 136 -3.55 -21.26 10.61
CA THR A 136 -3.83 -20.92 12.00
C THR A 136 -2.74 -21.56 12.84
N VAL A 137 -2.00 -20.73 13.60
CA VAL A 137 -0.96 -21.21 14.50
C VAL A 137 -1.65 -21.74 15.75
N ASP A 138 -1.83 -23.05 15.83
CA ASP A 138 -2.32 -23.70 17.04
C ASP A 138 -1.20 -23.66 18.09
N LEU A 139 -1.35 -22.79 19.09
CA LEU A 139 -0.53 -22.81 20.29
C LEU A 139 -0.87 -24.08 21.09
N PRO A 140 0.12 -24.88 21.52
CA PRO A 140 -0.14 -26.09 22.29
C PRO A 140 -0.71 -25.71 23.66
N VAL A 141 -2.00 -25.93 23.86
CA VAL A 141 -2.65 -25.75 25.17
C VAL A 141 -2.69 -27.10 25.89
N PRO A 142 -2.34 -27.18 27.19
CA PRO A 142 -2.36 -28.42 27.94
C PRO A 142 -3.77 -29.04 27.96
N PRO A 143 -3.91 -30.37 27.74
CA PRO A 143 -5.21 -31.06 27.70
C PRO A 143 -6.05 -30.98 28.98
N GLU A 144 -5.45 -30.57 30.10
CA GLU A 144 -6.03 -30.64 31.44
C GLU A 144 -7.03 -29.52 31.74
N TRP A 145 -7.12 -28.50 30.87
CA TRP A 145 -7.96 -27.33 31.12
C TRP A 145 -9.41 -27.48 30.68
N GLY A 146 -9.79 -28.61 30.05
CA GLY A 146 -11.18 -28.85 29.62
C GLY A 146 -11.72 -27.82 28.63
N LEU A 147 -10.85 -26.99 28.05
CA LEU A 147 -11.19 -25.99 27.05
C LEU A 147 -11.17 -26.65 25.68
N ALA A 148 -12.17 -26.34 24.85
CA ALA A 148 -12.14 -26.70 23.45
C ALA A 148 -10.85 -26.14 22.80
N PRO A 149 -10.27 -26.82 21.79
CA PRO A 149 -9.06 -26.36 21.11
C PRO A 149 -9.19 -24.86 20.76
N THR A 150 -8.11 -24.09 20.93
CA THR A 150 -8.11 -22.62 20.78
C THR A 150 -8.63 -22.13 19.44
N SER A 151 -8.71 -23.00 18.42
CA SER A 151 -9.49 -22.81 17.19
C SER A 151 -10.93 -22.29 17.39
N TYR A 152 -11.59 -22.58 18.53
CA TYR A 152 -12.94 -22.10 18.86
C TYR A 152 -12.97 -20.76 19.61
N TYR A 153 -11.83 -20.34 20.17
CA TYR A 153 -11.71 -19.13 20.97
C TYR A 153 -10.90 -18.02 20.27
N VAL A 154 -10.46 -18.27 19.03
CA VAL A 154 -9.90 -17.19 18.20
C VAL A 154 -11.04 -16.21 17.93
N PRO A 155 -10.91 -14.93 18.30
CA PRO A 155 -11.85 -13.94 17.80
C PRO A 155 -11.75 -14.05 16.29
N PHE A 156 -12.88 -14.26 15.63
CA PHE A 156 -13.02 -14.15 14.19
C PHE A 156 -12.32 -12.84 13.78
N LEU A 157 -11.05 -12.92 13.38
CA LEU A 157 -10.43 -11.86 12.61
C LEU A 157 -11.14 -12.01 11.28
N PRO A 158 -12.06 -11.11 10.91
CA PRO A 158 -12.79 -11.26 9.68
C PRO A 158 -11.75 -11.30 8.57
N ILE A 159 -11.53 -12.50 8.02
CA ILE A 159 -10.78 -12.64 6.78
C ILE A 159 -11.66 -11.92 5.78
N ILE A 160 -11.22 -10.73 5.38
CA ILE A 160 -11.90 -9.93 4.38
C ILE A 160 -11.98 -10.79 3.11
N GLY A 161 -13.19 -11.25 2.82
CA GLY A 161 -13.62 -11.75 1.51
C GLY A 161 -12.98 -13.06 1.06
N ILE A 162 -13.46 -14.19 1.59
CA ILE A 162 -13.43 -15.47 0.89
C ILE A 162 -14.90 -15.85 0.58
N PRO A 163 -15.33 -15.97 -0.69
CA PRO A 163 -16.63 -16.53 -1.04
C PRO A 163 -16.68 -18.05 -0.87
#